data_AF-A0A8X6SVG1-F1
#
_entry.id   AF-A0A8X6SVG1-F1
#
_cell.length_a   1.000
_cell.length_b   1.000
_cell.length_c   1.000
_cell.angle_alpha   90.00
_cell.angle_beta   90.00
_cell.angle_gamma   90.00
#
_symmetry.space_group_name_H-M   'P 1'
#
loop_
_entity.id
_entity.type
_entity.pdbx_description
1 polymer ?
#
loop_
_entity_poly.entity_id
_entity_poly.type
_entity_poly.pdbx_seq_one_letter_code
_entity_poly.pdbx_strand_id
1 'polypeptide(L)'
;MSCKSARRSTDYRRKKRRFCVNQHSKNKTLEPVAVDVTSASSKKLCLDSDSYQSISNESKGYRLLNLDNFSKEISKHLVCFYCGSKAELKEKVLFGLVSEFYIDCNSCAMQSTFKSSPVFESSNHDYEINTRITYAMRTLGVGLRGIKTFCSVIDLPPPVSQKSYDRILNNIKSASSILAVASMNKAAKEKIAASEKNEICVSGDGTWKTWGHTSRIGACSIIGYITGKVIDVEVLSSYCKGCDRWKSLKYGSAYQEWKKSHEPYCVKNHSGSSNKMEVKGMKRIFKRSLLERNAKYVKYIGDGDTKTFPEQQNTVPYNLEKIECVGHIQKRMGARLRRLKLVNRGKKNYQMAKV
;
A
#
# COMPACT_ATOMS: atom_id res chain seq x y z
N MET A 1 23.12 49.66 -2.68
CA MET A 1 22.10 50.70 -2.42
C MET A 1 20.75 50.21 -2.95
N SER A 2 19.78 50.04 -2.02
CA SER A 2 18.30 50.13 -2.11
C SER A 2 17.60 49.90 -3.47
N CYS A 3 16.73 48.88 -3.64
CA CYS A 3 15.30 48.77 -3.21
C CYS A 3 14.42 49.91 -3.82
N LYS A 4 13.31 49.66 -4.53
CA LYS A 4 12.05 49.02 -4.08
C LYS A 4 11.20 48.51 -5.26
N SER A 5 10.70 47.28 -5.18
CA SER A 5 9.52 46.81 -5.92
C SER A 5 8.27 47.02 -5.07
N ALA A 6 7.28 47.73 -5.63
CA ALA A 6 6.05 48.08 -4.93
C ALA A 6 5.15 46.85 -4.72
N ARG A 7 4.80 46.60 -3.46
CA ARG A 7 3.71 45.69 -3.05
C ARG A 7 2.36 46.36 -3.38
N ARG A 8 1.46 45.63 -4.04
CA ARG A 8 0.01 45.85 -3.89
C ARG A 8 -0.62 44.57 -3.36
N SER A 9 -1.13 44.69 -2.14
CA SER A 9 -1.96 43.73 -1.45
C SER A 9 -3.33 43.62 -2.10
N THR A 10 -3.80 42.40 -2.32
CA THR A 10 -5.23 42.09 -2.28
C THR A 10 -5.41 40.83 -1.47
N ASP A 11 -5.60 41.02 -0.16
CA ASP A 11 -6.19 40.02 0.72
C ASP A 11 -7.62 39.74 0.26
N TYR A 12 -7.80 38.67 -0.50
CA TYR A 12 -9.09 37.99 -0.62
C TYR A 12 -8.87 36.51 -0.35
N ARG A 13 -8.93 36.16 0.93
CA ARG A 13 -9.04 34.79 1.41
C ARG A 13 -10.28 34.16 0.74
N ARG A 14 -10.09 33.28 -0.24
CA ARG A 14 -11.21 32.53 -0.85
C ARG A 14 -11.91 31.76 0.28
N LYS A 15 -13.16 32.13 0.61
CA LYS A 15 -14.04 31.34 1.48
C LYS A 15 -14.03 29.90 0.96
N LYS A 16 -13.54 28.94 1.76
CA LYS A 16 -13.78 27.51 1.52
C LYS A 16 -15.29 27.33 1.42
N ARG A 17 -15.80 26.96 0.24
CA ARG A 17 -17.19 26.51 0.12
C ARG A 17 -17.33 25.25 0.96
N ARG A 18 -18.27 25.26 1.90
CA ARG A 18 -18.74 24.04 2.54
C ARG A 18 -19.27 23.11 1.45
N PHE A 19 -18.78 21.89 1.43
CA PHE A 19 -19.25 20.85 0.53
C PHE A 19 -20.62 20.41 1.05
N CYS A 20 -21.69 20.90 0.42
CA CYS A 20 -23.03 20.41 0.70
C CYS A 20 -23.20 19.11 -0.10
N VAL A 21 -23.33 17.99 0.60
CA VAL A 21 -23.74 16.71 0.01
C VAL A 21 -25.13 16.90 -0.62
N ASN A 22 -25.30 16.45 -1.85
CA ASN A 22 -26.58 16.55 -2.57
C ASN A 22 -27.66 15.75 -1.83
N GLN A 23 -28.56 16.43 -1.11
CA GLN A 23 -29.88 15.94 -0.80
C GLN A 23 -30.75 16.11 -2.05
N HIS A 24 -31.02 15.02 -2.77
CA HIS A 24 -32.24 14.91 -3.57
C HIS A 24 -32.75 13.47 -3.54
N SER A 25 -33.69 13.25 -2.62
CA SER A 25 -34.79 12.33 -2.77
C SER A 25 -35.71 12.83 -3.89
N LYS A 26 -35.97 12.00 -4.90
CA LYS A 26 -37.30 11.70 -5.44
C LYS A 26 -37.24 10.68 -6.57
N ASN A 27 -38.14 9.71 -6.44
CA ASN A 27 -38.38 8.54 -7.28
C ASN A 27 -38.62 8.89 -8.76
N LYS A 28 -37.98 8.12 -9.64
CA LYS A 28 -38.58 7.77 -10.94
C LYS A 28 -38.20 6.33 -11.27
N THR A 29 -39.25 5.56 -11.52
CA THR A 29 -39.34 4.10 -11.61
C THR A 29 -38.54 3.57 -12.80
N LEU A 30 -37.46 2.83 -12.51
CA LEU A 30 -36.87 1.81 -13.37
C LEU A 30 -36.48 0.65 -12.45
N GLU A 31 -36.65 -0.56 -12.94
CA GLU A 31 -36.69 -1.83 -12.20
C GLU A 31 -35.59 -2.04 -11.13
N PRO A 32 -35.90 -2.75 -10.02
CA PRO A 32 -35.02 -2.81 -8.86
C PRO A 32 -33.87 -3.78 -9.11
N VAL A 33 -32.78 -3.29 -9.68
CA VAL A 33 -31.47 -3.87 -9.35
C VAL A 33 -31.15 -3.35 -7.94
N ALA A 34 -30.98 -4.26 -6.97
CA ALA A 34 -30.63 -3.91 -5.60
C ALA A 34 -29.29 -3.15 -5.56
N VAL A 35 -29.34 -1.83 -5.71
CA VAL A 35 -28.18 -0.96 -5.53
C VAL A 35 -28.05 -0.74 -4.03
N ASP A 36 -27.24 -1.57 -3.41
CA ASP A 36 -26.79 -1.40 -2.04
C ASP A 36 -26.16 0.00 -1.88
N VAL A 37 -26.89 0.88 -1.18
CA VAL A 37 -26.65 2.34 -0.99
C VAL A 37 -25.46 2.60 -0.05
N THR A 38 -24.79 1.57 0.43
CA THR A 38 -23.61 1.74 1.28
C THR A 38 -22.44 2.35 0.48
N SER A 39 -21.78 3.35 1.07
CA SER A 39 -20.66 4.02 0.40
C SER A 39 -19.53 3.03 0.11
N ALA A 40 -18.75 3.26 -0.95
CA ALA A 40 -17.59 2.41 -1.27
C ALA A 40 -16.58 2.32 -0.11
N SER A 41 -16.55 3.31 0.80
CA SER A 41 -15.75 3.25 2.03
C SER A 41 -16.38 2.35 3.08
N SER A 42 -17.71 2.38 3.24
CA SER A 42 -18.45 1.51 4.16
C SER A 42 -18.30 0.04 3.75
N LYS A 43 -18.46 -0.28 2.46
CA LYS A 43 -18.28 -1.64 1.93
C LYS A 43 -16.87 -2.20 2.14
N LYS A 44 -15.85 -1.33 2.12
CA LYS A 44 -14.45 -1.71 2.38
C LYS A 44 -14.14 -1.94 3.85
N LEU A 45 -14.87 -1.29 4.75
CA LEU A 45 -14.74 -1.44 6.20
C LEU A 45 -15.58 -2.62 6.72
N CYS A 46 -16.68 -2.96 6.05
CA CYS A 46 -17.51 -4.14 6.31
C CYS A 46 -16.98 -5.41 5.64
N LEU A 47 -15.66 -5.62 5.64
CA LEU A 47 -15.11 -6.95 5.38
C LEU A 47 -15.28 -7.77 6.65
N ASP A 48 -16.07 -8.84 6.55
CA ASP A 48 -16.38 -9.85 7.57
C ASP A 48 -15.60 -9.69 8.89
N SER A 49 -16.30 -9.11 9.87
CA SER A 49 -15.96 -9.16 11.30
C SER A 49 -16.02 -10.58 11.88
N ASP A 50 -16.24 -11.61 11.05
CA ASP A 50 -16.52 -12.99 11.45
C ASP A 50 -15.26 -13.80 11.77
N SER A 51 -14.19 -13.13 12.24
CA SER A 51 -13.03 -13.80 12.84
C SER A 51 -12.57 -13.15 14.13
N TYR A 52 -13.46 -12.48 14.88
CA TYR A 52 -13.25 -12.36 16.32
C TYR A 52 -13.50 -13.74 16.95
N GLN A 53 -12.45 -14.57 16.93
CA GLN A 53 -12.37 -15.71 17.84
C GLN A 53 -12.70 -15.22 19.24
N SER A 54 -13.57 -15.97 19.90
CA SER A 54 -13.91 -15.84 21.31
C SER A 54 -12.65 -15.48 22.11
N ILE A 55 -12.74 -14.41 22.90
CA ILE A 55 -11.69 -14.02 23.84
C ILE A 55 -11.55 -15.18 24.82
N SER A 56 -10.55 -16.05 24.58
CA SER A 56 -10.05 -16.92 25.62
C SER A 56 -9.37 -16.05 26.66
N ASN A 57 -9.61 -16.33 27.95
CA ASN A 57 -9.04 -15.60 29.08
C ASN A 57 -7.51 -15.75 29.22
N GLU A 58 -6.80 -16.22 28.20
CA GLU A 58 -5.35 -16.30 28.20
C GLU A 58 -4.77 -14.98 27.68
N SER A 59 -4.19 -14.19 28.57
CA SER A 59 -3.51 -12.93 28.22
C SER A 59 -2.29 -13.19 27.33
N LYS A 60 -2.49 -13.34 26.01
CA LYS A 60 -1.45 -13.54 25.00
C LYS A 60 -1.12 -12.24 24.24
N GLY A 61 0.15 -12.09 23.84
CA GLY A 61 0.62 -11.02 22.96
C GLY A 61 1.59 -10.03 23.60
N TYR A 62 2.05 -9.05 22.80
CA TYR A 62 3.04 -8.05 23.24
C TYR A 62 2.40 -6.90 24.03
N ARG A 63 3.07 -6.43 25.07
CA ARG A 63 2.73 -5.25 25.87
C ARG A 63 3.96 -4.38 26.06
N LEU A 64 3.75 -3.06 26.12
CA LEU A 64 4.77 -2.13 26.53
C LEU A 64 4.73 -2.05 28.06
N LEU A 65 5.84 -2.41 28.70
CA LEU A 65 5.99 -2.41 30.16
C LEU A 65 7.21 -1.57 30.50
N ASN A 66 7.08 -0.72 31.52
CA ASN A 66 8.26 -0.09 32.11
C ASN A 66 9.03 -1.15 32.89
N LEU A 67 10.21 -1.52 32.39
CA LEU A 67 10.96 -2.65 32.92
C LEU A 67 11.45 -2.41 34.34
N ASP A 68 11.81 -1.17 34.71
CA ASP A 68 12.24 -0.84 36.06
C ASP A 68 11.14 -1.10 37.09
N ASN A 69 9.91 -0.63 36.81
CA ASN A 69 8.77 -0.87 37.69
C ASN A 69 8.41 -2.36 37.76
N PHE A 70 8.41 -3.04 36.61
CA PHE A 70 8.06 -4.45 36.53
C PHE A 70 9.08 -5.33 37.27
N SER A 71 10.37 -5.14 37.02
CA SER A 71 11.45 -5.90 37.66
C SER A 71 11.52 -5.63 39.16
N LYS A 72 11.38 -4.36 39.60
CA LYS A 72 11.34 -4.01 41.03
C LYS A 72 10.17 -4.66 41.75
N GLU A 73 8.98 -4.66 41.16
CA GLU A 73 7.80 -5.23 41.80
C GLU A 73 7.88 -6.75 41.87
N ILE A 74 8.26 -7.41 40.77
CA ILE A 74 8.40 -8.87 40.74
C ILE A 74 9.50 -9.35 41.69
N SER A 75 10.66 -8.66 41.73
CA SER A 75 11.79 -9.08 42.56
C SER A 75 11.49 -9.05 44.07
N LYS A 76 10.43 -8.34 44.52
CA LYS A 76 9.96 -8.40 45.92
C LYS A 76 9.40 -9.76 46.30
N HIS A 77 8.82 -10.46 45.33
CA HIS A 77 8.11 -11.73 45.52
C HIS A 77 8.84 -12.91 44.87
N LEU A 78 9.92 -12.66 44.11
CA LEU A 78 10.66 -13.68 43.39
C LEU A 78 11.66 -14.40 44.32
N VAL A 79 11.50 -15.71 44.44
CA VAL A 79 12.37 -16.59 45.24
C VAL A 79 12.91 -17.74 44.38
N CYS A 80 14.12 -18.17 44.68
CA CYS A 80 14.73 -19.33 44.03
C CYS A 80 14.01 -20.60 44.47
N PHE A 81 13.48 -21.35 43.50
CA PHE A 81 12.81 -22.62 43.74
C PHE A 81 13.68 -23.64 44.52
N TYR A 82 14.99 -23.65 44.28
CA TYR A 82 15.89 -24.68 44.83
C TYR A 82 16.37 -24.39 46.26
N CYS A 83 16.58 -23.13 46.62
CA CYS A 83 17.18 -22.77 47.92
C CYS A 83 16.35 -21.78 48.75
N GLY A 84 15.22 -21.27 48.23
CA GLY A 84 14.35 -20.33 48.92
C GLY A 84 14.88 -18.90 49.04
N SER A 85 16.14 -18.63 48.67
CA SER A 85 16.72 -17.29 48.68
C SER A 85 16.07 -16.36 47.66
N LYS A 86 16.25 -15.04 47.85
CA LYS A 86 15.81 -14.03 46.88
C LYS A 86 16.47 -14.23 45.52
N ALA A 87 15.69 -13.96 44.47
CA ALA A 87 16.16 -13.95 43.10
C ALA A 87 15.83 -12.61 42.42
N GLU A 88 16.62 -12.25 41.41
CA GLU A 88 16.49 -11.00 40.68
C GLU A 88 16.22 -11.27 39.20
N LEU A 89 15.32 -10.48 38.61
CA LEU A 89 15.09 -10.46 37.17
C LEU A 89 16.02 -9.44 36.51
N LYS A 90 16.91 -9.90 35.64
CA LYS A 90 17.82 -9.06 34.86
C LYS A 90 17.50 -9.17 33.37
N GLU A 91 17.78 -8.10 32.64
CA GLU A 91 17.60 -8.04 31.19
C GLU A 91 18.94 -7.82 30.49
N LYS A 92 19.12 -8.52 29.36
CA LYS A 92 20.11 -8.18 28.34
C LYS A 92 19.41 -8.00 27.01
N VAL A 93 19.52 -6.82 26.43
CA VAL A 93 19.09 -6.60 25.05
C VAL A 93 19.95 -7.46 24.13
N LEU A 94 19.32 -8.34 23.35
CA LEU A 94 20.00 -9.22 22.42
C LEU A 94 20.09 -8.60 21.03
N PHE A 95 18.93 -8.28 20.43
CA PHE A 95 18.87 -7.94 19.02
C PHE A 95 17.59 -7.20 18.66
N GLY A 96 17.71 -5.90 18.36
CA GLY A 96 16.55 -5.05 18.11
C GLY A 96 15.69 -4.93 19.37
N LEU A 97 14.40 -5.20 19.25
CA LEU A 97 13.44 -5.18 20.37
C LEU A 97 13.38 -6.49 21.15
N VAL A 98 14.38 -7.36 20.98
CA VAL A 98 14.45 -8.66 21.65
C VAL A 98 15.37 -8.56 22.83
N SER A 99 14.89 -9.05 23.97
CA SER A 99 15.62 -9.13 25.21
C SER A 99 15.68 -10.57 25.68
N GLU A 100 16.81 -10.92 26.29
CA GLU A 100 16.96 -12.14 27.08
C GLU A 100 16.86 -11.74 28.55
N PHE A 101 15.98 -12.43 29.25
CA PHE A 101 15.78 -12.26 30.68
C PHE A 101 16.47 -13.40 31.42
N TYR A 102 17.09 -13.05 32.54
CA TYR A 102 17.76 -13.96 33.45
C TYR A 102 17.10 -13.83 34.81
N ILE A 103 16.76 -14.96 35.41
CA ILE A 103 16.40 -15.02 36.83
C ILE A 103 17.61 -15.58 37.55
N ASP A 104 18.30 -14.71 38.29
CA ASP A 104 19.52 -15.02 39.02
C ASP A 104 19.21 -15.18 40.50
N CYS A 105 19.63 -16.29 41.10
CA CYS A 105 19.59 -16.45 42.56
C CYS A 105 20.79 -15.74 43.22
N ASN A 106 20.54 -15.03 44.32
CA ASN A 106 21.59 -14.30 45.03
C ASN A 106 22.46 -15.20 45.92
N SER A 107 22.06 -16.46 46.16
CA SER A 107 22.74 -17.37 47.08
C SER A 107 23.29 -18.65 46.44
N CYS A 108 22.72 -19.10 45.31
CA CYS A 108 23.23 -20.27 44.60
C CYS A 108 23.50 -19.92 43.14
N ALA A 109 24.33 -20.72 42.47
CA ALA A 109 24.69 -20.50 41.06
C ALA A 109 23.57 -20.85 40.07
N MET A 110 22.32 -20.97 40.53
CA MET A 110 21.19 -21.31 39.67
C MET A 110 20.73 -20.08 38.89
N GLN A 111 20.60 -20.25 37.58
CA GLN A 111 20.13 -19.25 36.65
C GLN A 111 19.14 -19.90 35.69
N SER A 112 18.02 -19.21 35.43
CA SER A 112 17.11 -19.59 34.34
C SER A 112 16.98 -18.45 33.34
N THR A 113 16.84 -18.77 32.06
CA THR A 113 16.77 -17.78 30.99
C THR A 113 15.55 -17.96 30.10
N PHE A 114 15.01 -16.85 29.62
CA PHE A 114 13.94 -16.84 28.64
C PHE A 114 14.01 -15.59 27.76
N LYS A 115 13.40 -15.64 26.57
CA LYS A 115 13.45 -14.53 25.60
C LYS A 115 12.11 -13.82 25.51
N SER A 116 12.14 -12.50 25.24
CA SER A 116 10.94 -11.66 25.13
C SER A 116 10.11 -11.89 23.86
N SER A 117 10.64 -12.65 22.90
CA SER A 117 9.99 -12.95 21.63
C SER A 117 10.37 -14.36 21.16
N PRO A 118 9.44 -15.12 20.56
CA PRO A 118 9.78 -16.34 19.86
C PRO A 118 10.66 -16.03 18.65
N VAL A 119 11.44 -17.05 18.28
CA VAL A 119 12.26 -17.12 17.08
C VAL A 119 11.46 -17.90 16.04
N PHE A 120 11.50 -17.50 14.77
CA PHE A 120 10.91 -18.32 13.72
C PHE A 120 11.70 -19.63 13.58
N GLU A 121 10.99 -20.76 13.51
CA GLU A 121 11.61 -22.10 13.39
C GLU A 121 12.61 -22.20 12.23
N SER A 122 12.39 -21.44 11.16
CA SER A 122 13.23 -21.43 9.96
C SER A 122 14.50 -20.58 10.09
N SER A 123 14.74 -19.87 11.20
CA SER A 123 15.82 -18.87 11.32
C SER A 123 16.16 -18.53 12.77
N ASN A 124 17.36 -18.91 13.23
CA ASN A 124 17.86 -18.62 14.59
C ASN A 124 18.06 -17.13 14.93
N HIS A 125 17.83 -16.23 13.97
CA HIS A 125 18.09 -14.79 14.12
C HIS A 125 16.92 -13.90 13.72
N ASP A 126 15.80 -14.47 13.26
CA ASP A 126 14.60 -13.71 12.94
C ASP A 126 13.59 -13.90 14.06
N TYR A 127 13.54 -12.88 14.92
CA TYR A 127 12.57 -12.82 16.00
C TYR A 127 11.28 -12.18 15.52
N GLU A 128 10.16 -12.71 16.00
CA GLU A 128 8.82 -12.29 15.60
C GLU A 128 8.58 -10.80 15.87
N ILE A 129 8.97 -10.27 17.04
CA ILE A 129 8.77 -8.86 17.39
C ILE A 129 9.42 -7.89 16.39
N ASN A 130 10.63 -8.21 15.92
CA ASN A 130 11.37 -7.38 14.96
C ASN A 130 10.68 -7.40 13.57
N THR A 131 10.08 -8.52 13.20
CA THR A 131 9.27 -8.64 11.98
C THR A 131 7.97 -7.87 12.11
N ARG A 132 7.28 -7.98 13.25
CA ARG A 132 6.02 -7.27 13.53
C ARG A 132 6.21 -5.76 13.51
N ILE A 133 7.19 -5.22 14.24
CA ILE A 133 7.42 -3.76 14.25
C ILE A 133 7.79 -3.25 12.86
N THR A 134 8.61 -4.02 12.12
CA THR A 134 8.97 -3.68 10.74
C THR A 134 7.72 -3.66 9.85
N TYR A 135 6.91 -4.71 9.89
CA TYR A 135 5.67 -4.79 9.11
C TYR A 135 4.70 -3.66 9.46
N ALA A 136 4.41 -3.45 10.75
CA ALA A 136 3.51 -2.40 11.22
C ALA A 136 3.96 -1.01 10.76
N MET A 137 5.24 -0.67 10.96
CA MET A 137 5.78 0.61 10.56
C MET A 137 5.79 0.80 9.04
N ARG A 138 6.08 -0.25 8.25
CA ARG A 138 5.98 -0.20 6.79
C ARG A 138 4.56 0.05 6.30
N THR A 139 3.55 -0.55 6.95
CA THR A 139 2.13 -0.32 6.65
C THR A 139 1.73 1.13 6.91
N LEU A 140 2.33 1.77 7.92
CA LEU A 140 2.18 3.21 8.19
C LEU A 140 3.01 4.10 7.24
N GLY A 141 3.73 3.53 6.28
CA GLY A 141 4.62 4.26 5.37
C GLY A 141 5.96 4.68 6.00
N VAL A 142 6.23 4.24 7.24
CA VAL A 142 7.45 4.56 7.99
C VAL A 142 8.56 3.56 7.66
N GLY A 143 9.80 4.04 7.55
CA GLY A 143 10.99 3.19 7.34
C GLY A 143 11.84 3.10 8.61
N LEU A 144 12.96 2.37 8.55
CA LEU A 144 13.85 2.13 9.70
C LEU A 144 14.19 3.39 10.50
N ARG A 145 14.44 4.53 9.85
CA ARG A 145 14.71 5.81 10.54
C ARG A 145 13.58 6.23 11.48
N GLY A 146 12.33 6.11 11.01
CA GLY A 146 11.18 6.42 11.86
C GLY A 146 10.94 5.36 12.92
N ILE A 147 11.32 4.09 12.70
CA ILE A 147 11.33 3.08 13.76
C ILE A 147 12.35 3.47 14.85
N LYS A 148 13.55 3.92 14.47
CA LYS A 148 14.56 4.41 15.43
C LYS A 148 14.03 5.59 16.23
N THR A 149 13.42 6.57 15.56
CA THR A 149 12.79 7.73 16.23
C THR A 149 11.67 7.29 17.16
N PHE A 150 10.80 6.38 16.71
CA PHE A 150 9.74 5.83 17.54
C PHE A 150 10.32 5.20 18.80
N CYS A 151 11.22 4.23 18.66
CA CYS A 151 11.87 3.57 19.79
C CYS A 151 12.53 4.57 20.75
N SER A 152 13.25 5.59 20.24
CA SER A 152 13.87 6.59 21.10
C SER A 152 12.88 7.47 21.86
N VAL A 153 11.72 7.78 21.27
CA VAL A 153 10.73 8.68 21.88
C VAL A 153 9.95 7.97 22.99
N ILE A 154 9.74 6.66 22.86
CA ILE A 154 9.02 5.86 23.85
C ILE A 154 9.95 5.01 24.76
N ASP A 155 11.25 5.33 24.75
CA ASP A 155 12.28 4.70 25.58
C ASP A 155 12.36 3.17 25.42
N LEU A 156 12.36 2.71 24.17
CA LEU A 156 12.60 1.31 23.82
C LEU A 156 14.05 1.07 23.36
N PRO A 157 14.54 -0.17 23.43
CA PRO A 157 15.78 -0.56 22.78
C PRO A 157 15.81 -0.16 21.29
N PRO A 158 17.00 0.13 20.74
CA PRO A 158 17.12 0.48 19.33
C PRO A 158 16.63 -0.68 18.45
N PRO A 159 15.97 -0.41 17.32
CA PRO A 159 15.57 -1.46 16.40
C PRO A 159 16.79 -2.12 15.74
N VAL A 160 16.54 -3.21 15.03
CA VAL A 160 17.57 -3.99 14.33
C VAL A 160 18.45 -3.14 13.39
N SER A 161 19.64 -3.66 13.09
CA SER A 161 20.59 -3.05 12.15
C SER A 161 19.99 -2.88 10.74
N GLN A 162 20.59 -2.02 9.90
CA GLN A 162 20.15 -1.83 8.51
C GLN A 162 20.15 -3.14 7.72
N LYS A 163 21.22 -3.95 7.84
CA LYS A 163 21.35 -5.25 7.15
C LYS A 163 20.21 -6.20 7.53
N SER A 164 19.90 -6.25 8.82
CA SER A 164 18.84 -7.10 9.37
C SER A 164 17.45 -6.60 8.98
N TYR A 165 17.23 -5.30 9.00
CA TYR A 165 16.00 -4.67 8.53
C TYR A 165 15.75 -4.98 7.04
N ASP A 166 16.77 -4.88 6.20
CA ASP A 166 16.64 -5.18 4.76
C ASP A 166 16.33 -6.67 4.53
N ARG A 167 16.92 -7.57 5.31
CA ARG A 167 16.57 -9.01 5.30
C ARG A 167 15.11 -9.24 5.69
N ILE A 168 14.66 -8.69 6.81
CA ILE A 168 13.26 -8.79 7.27
C ILE A 168 12.32 -8.22 6.21
N LEU A 169 12.65 -7.07 5.62
CA LEU A 169 11.83 -6.44 4.59
C LEU A 169 11.72 -7.32 3.32
N ASN A 170 12.79 -8.00 2.93
CA ASN A 170 12.75 -8.96 1.82
C ASN A 170 11.87 -10.17 2.14
N ASN A 171 11.95 -10.71 3.35
CA ASN A 171 11.08 -11.81 3.78
C ASN A 171 9.61 -11.40 3.76
N ILE A 172 9.30 -10.22 4.33
CA ILE A 172 7.95 -9.63 4.29
C ILE A 172 7.48 -9.46 2.84
N LYS A 173 8.32 -8.92 1.96
CA LYS A 173 7.99 -8.72 0.54
C LYS A 173 7.67 -10.04 -0.15
N SER A 174 8.47 -11.08 0.07
CA SER A 174 8.26 -12.40 -0.52
C SER A 174 6.93 -13.00 -0.05
N ALA A 175 6.70 -13.03 1.27
CA ALA A 175 5.45 -13.55 1.84
C ALA A 175 4.23 -12.75 1.36
N SER A 176 4.31 -11.42 1.38
CA SER A 176 3.24 -10.54 0.90
C SER A 176 2.95 -10.72 -0.59
N SER A 177 3.97 -10.99 -1.41
CA SER A 177 3.78 -11.22 -2.85
C SER A 177 3.04 -12.53 -3.12
N ILE A 178 3.38 -13.60 -2.40
CA ILE A 178 2.69 -14.90 -2.48
C ILE A 178 1.21 -14.74 -2.09
N LEU A 179 0.96 -14.09 -0.94
CA LEU A 179 -0.40 -13.83 -0.46
C LEU A 179 -1.19 -12.94 -1.43
N ALA A 180 -0.56 -11.91 -2.00
CA ALA A 180 -1.20 -11.04 -2.99
C ALA A 180 -1.61 -11.82 -4.24
N VAL A 181 -0.75 -12.70 -4.77
CA VAL A 181 -1.07 -13.53 -5.94
C VAL A 181 -2.23 -14.48 -5.63
N ALA A 182 -2.20 -15.15 -4.47
CA ALA A 182 -3.27 -16.04 -4.03
C ALA A 182 -4.61 -15.29 -3.87
N SER A 183 -4.59 -14.13 -3.23
CA SER A 183 -5.77 -13.26 -3.06
C SER A 183 -6.34 -12.79 -4.40
N MET A 184 -5.47 -12.37 -5.33
CA MET A 184 -5.88 -11.93 -6.67
C MET A 184 -6.46 -13.09 -7.50
N ASN A 185 -5.88 -14.29 -7.38
CA ASN A 185 -6.42 -15.50 -8.01
C ASN A 185 -7.80 -15.86 -7.47
N LYS A 186 -7.99 -15.77 -6.15
CA LYS A 186 -9.30 -15.97 -5.52
C LYS A 186 -10.32 -14.96 -6.04
N ALA A 187 -9.96 -13.68 -6.09
CA ALA A 187 -10.82 -12.61 -6.61
C ALA A 187 -11.20 -12.82 -8.09
N ALA A 188 -10.27 -13.29 -8.92
CA ALA A 188 -10.53 -13.63 -10.32
C ALA A 188 -11.51 -14.80 -10.44
N LYS A 189 -11.30 -15.89 -9.67
CA LYS A 189 -12.16 -17.08 -9.66
C LYS A 189 -13.59 -16.76 -9.24
N GLU A 190 -13.78 -15.98 -8.17
CA GLU A 190 -15.11 -15.53 -7.73
C GLU A 190 -15.84 -14.75 -8.84
N LYS A 191 -15.10 -13.93 -9.60
CA LYS A 191 -15.65 -13.19 -10.72
C LYS A 191 -16.02 -14.05 -11.91
N ILE A 192 -15.20 -15.05 -12.21
CA ILE A 192 -15.48 -16.03 -13.25
C ILE A 192 -16.70 -16.87 -12.88
N ALA A 193 -16.81 -17.34 -11.63
CA ALA A 193 -17.95 -18.14 -11.18
C ALA A 193 -19.29 -17.38 -11.26
N ALA A 194 -19.25 -16.05 -11.19
CA ALA A 194 -20.41 -15.19 -11.39
C ALA A 194 -20.70 -14.86 -12.89
N SER A 195 -19.95 -15.43 -13.83
CA SER A 195 -20.05 -15.20 -15.27
C SER A 195 -20.16 -16.53 -16.03
N GLU A 196 -21.06 -16.61 -16.99
CA GLU A 196 -21.25 -17.84 -17.79
C GLU A 196 -20.08 -18.14 -18.74
N LYS A 197 -19.25 -17.15 -19.10
CA LYS A 197 -18.27 -17.26 -20.20
C LYS A 197 -16.81 -16.92 -19.84
N ASN A 198 -16.43 -16.93 -18.56
CA ASN A 198 -15.12 -16.43 -18.07
C ASN A 198 -14.81 -14.99 -18.52
N GLU A 199 -15.85 -14.25 -18.91
CA GLU A 199 -15.80 -12.89 -19.39
C GLU A 199 -16.17 -11.96 -18.26
N ILE A 200 -15.30 -11.01 -17.94
CA ILE A 200 -15.46 -10.15 -16.78
C ILE A 200 -15.32 -8.67 -17.16
N CYS A 201 -16.14 -7.85 -16.49
CA CYS A 201 -16.01 -6.40 -16.51
C CYS A 201 -15.05 -5.94 -15.42
N VAL A 202 -14.09 -5.12 -15.83
CA VAL A 202 -13.00 -4.66 -14.99
C VAL A 202 -12.87 -3.15 -15.03
N SER A 203 -12.41 -2.57 -13.93
CA SER A 203 -11.98 -1.17 -13.88
C SER A 203 -10.49 -1.10 -13.61
N GLY A 204 -9.77 -0.25 -14.35
CA GLY A 204 -8.33 -0.07 -14.17
C GLY A 204 -7.94 1.38 -14.05
N ASP A 205 -6.92 1.63 -13.24
CA ASP A 205 -6.30 2.95 -13.07
C ASP A 205 -4.80 2.82 -12.73
N GLY A 206 -4.08 3.91 -12.96
CA GLY A 206 -2.67 4.10 -12.61
C GLY A 206 -2.51 5.01 -11.39
N THR A 207 -1.51 4.74 -10.56
CA THR A 207 -1.09 5.63 -9.48
C THR A 207 0.42 5.82 -9.49
N TRP A 208 0.88 6.95 -8.97
CA TRP A 208 2.29 7.34 -8.97
C TRP A 208 2.76 7.67 -7.56
N LYS A 209 4.03 7.35 -7.29
CA LYS A 209 4.66 7.62 -5.99
C LYS A 209 4.71 9.10 -5.64
N THR A 210 4.91 9.96 -6.64
CA THR A 210 4.96 11.42 -6.46
C THR A 210 3.92 12.09 -7.35
N TRP A 211 3.45 13.26 -6.92
CA TRP A 211 2.53 14.07 -7.70
C TRP A 211 3.22 14.62 -8.96
N GLY A 212 2.44 14.76 -10.04
CA GLY A 212 2.90 15.29 -11.33
C GLY A 212 3.51 14.25 -12.27
N HIS A 213 3.92 14.72 -13.45
CA HIS A 213 4.38 13.87 -14.57
C HIS A 213 5.86 13.45 -14.48
N THR A 214 6.47 13.54 -13.30
CA THR A 214 7.90 13.28 -13.08
C THR A 214 8.17 12.06 -12.19
N SER A 215 7.12 11.36 -11.76
CA SER A 215 7.29 10.19 -10.90
C SER A 215 8.07 9.07 -11.61
N ARG A 216 9.10 8.55 -10.92
CA ARG A 216 9.93 7.45 -11.43
C ARG A 216 9.38 6.06 -11.08
N ILE A 217 8.30 6.01 -10.30
CA ILE A 217 7.65 4.78 -9.86
C ILE A 217 6.13 4.96 -10.02
N GLY A 218 5.51 4.00 -10.69
CA GLY A 218 4.06 3.92 -10.85
C GLY A 218 3.56 2.51 -10.58
N ALA A 219 2.29 2.38 -10.24
CA ALA A 219 1.61 1.10 -10.13
C ALA A 219 0.29 1.19 -10.89
N CYS A 220 -0.06 0.13 -11.60
CA CYS A 220 -1.36 -0.03 -12.24
C CYS A 220 -2.10 -1.14 -11.52
N SER A 221 -3.41 -1.01 -11.40
CA SER A 221 -4.24 -2.05 -10.81
C SER A 221 -5.52 -2.22 -11.61
N ILE A 222 -5.99 -3.46 -11.67
CA ILE A 222 -7.31 -3.80 -12.17
C ILE A 222 -8.15 -4.37 -11.03
N ILE A 223 -9.38 -3.89 -10.92
CA ILE A 223 -10.39 -4.34 -9.98
C ILE A 223 -11.62 -4.90 -10.73
N GLY A 224 -12.29 -5.87 -10.14
CA GLY A 224 -13.56 -6.38 -10.68
C GLY A 224 -14.68 -5.37 -10.46
N TYR A 225 -15.42 -4.99 -11.50
CA TYR A 225 -16.41 -3.90 -11.44
C TYR A 225 -17.44 -4.09 -10.30
N ILE A 226 -18.06 -5.26 -10.20
CA ILE A 226 -19.08 -5.52 -9.16
C ILE A 226 -18.47 -5.92 -7.81
N THR A 227 -17.36 -6.68 -7.77
CA THR A 227 -16.81 -7.17 -6.48
C THR A 227 -15.96 -6.12 -5.77
N GLY A 228 -15.41 -5.14 -6.49
CA GLY A 228 -14.45 -4.18 -5.96
C GLY A 228 -13.12 -4.80 -5.53
N LYS A 229 -12.91 -6.10 -5.74
CA LYS A 229 -11.69 -6.82 -5.37
C LYS A 229 -10.60 -6.61 -6.43
N VAL A 230 -9.35 -6.52 -5.98
CA VAL A 230 -8.18 -6.41 -6.85
C VAL A 230 -7.94 -7.75 -7.54
N ILE A 231 -7.89 -7.71 -8.88
CA ILE A 231 -7.70 -8.88 -9.74
C ILE A 231 -6.25 -8.96 -10.20
N ASP A 232 -5.62 -7.82 -10.49
CA ASP A 232 -4.22 -7.80 -10.92
C ASP A 232 -3.56 -6.45 -10.64
N VAL A 233 -2.24 -6.46 -10.46
CA VAL A 233 -1.42 -5.27 -10.22
C VAL A 233 -0.09 -5.34 -10.96
N GLU A 234 0.40 -4.22 -11.46
CA GLU A 234 1.71 -4.12 -12.10
C GLU A 234 2.46 -2.90 -11.57
N VAL A 235 3.65 -3.12 -11.00
CA VAL A 235 4.51 -2.04 -10.51
C VAL A 235 5.61 -1.77 -11.54
N LEU A 236 5.71 -0.51 -11.96
CA LEU A 236 6.69 -0.05 -12.93
C LEU A 236 7.64 0.96 -12.29
N SER A 237 8.92 0.83 -12.63
CA SER A 237 9.97 1.73 -12.19
C SER A 237 10.91 2.09 -13.33
N SER A 238 11.12 3.39 -13.53
CA SER A 238 12.21 3.94 -14.36
C SER A 238 13.47 4.24 -13.54
N TYR A 239 13.45 3.92 -12.24
CA TYR A 239 14.54 4.13 -11.30
C TYR A 239 15.06 2.83 -10.73
N CYS A 240 16.38 2.74 -10.62
CA CYS A 240 17.06 1.78 -9.76
C CYS A 240 18.21 2.51 -9.07
N LYS A 241 18.33 2.37 -7.75
CA LYS A 241 19.39 3.03 -6.97
C LYS A 241 20.79 2.57 -7.41
N GLY A 242 20.95 1.29 -7.72
CA GLY A 242 22.20 0.73 -8.26
C GLY A 242 22.58 1.40 -9.58
N CYS A 243 21.65 1.44 -10.54
CA CYS A 243 21.86 2.13 -11.81
C CYS A 243 22.13 3.64 -11.68
N ASP A 244 21.51 4.29 -10.70
CA ASP A 244 21.69 5.72 -10.48
C ASP A 244 23.09 6.02 -9.93
N ARG A 245 23.61 5.19 -9.02
CA ARG A 245 24.97 5.29 -8.48
C ARG A 245 26.04 5.21 -9.58
N TRP A 246 25.82 4.37 -10.58
CA TRP A 246 26.75 4.17 -11.70
C TRP A 246 26.45 5.03 -12.93
N LYS A 247 25.54 6.01 -12.82
CA LYS A 247 25.09 6.81 -13.97
C LYS A 247 26.20 7.68 -14.57
N SER A 248 27.17 8.12 -13.78
CA SER A 248 28.33 8.93 -14.20
C SER A 248 29.50 8.09 -14.72
N LEU A 249 29.54 6.79 -14.41
CA LEU A 249 30.66 5.89 -14.69
C LEU A 249 30.30 4.88 -15.80
N LYS A 250 29.52 5.29 -16.80
CA LYS A 250 28.95 4.40 -17.84
C LYS A 250 29.96 3.81 -18.84
N TYR A 251 31.25 3.97 -18.61
CA TYR A 251 32.31 3.65 -19.54
C TYR A 251 33.35 2.76 -18.86
N GLY A 252 34.00 1.88 -19.63
CA GLY A 252 35.04 0.98 -19.16
C GLY A 252 34.56 -0.42 -18.76
N SER A 253 35.52 -1.33 -18.61
CA SER A 253 35.31 -2.75 -18.26
C SER A 253 34.60 -2.92 -16.91
N ALA A 254 34.98 -2.12 -15.91
CA ALA A 254 34.39 -2.16 -14.57
C ALA A 254 32.86 -1.91 -14.57
N TYR A 255 32.37 -0.98 -15.40
CA TYR A 255 30.94 -0.75 -15.53
C TYR A 255 30.21 -1.92 -16.20
N GLN A 256 30.83 -2.55 -17.20
CA GLN A 256 30.21 -3.69 -17.88
C GLN A 256 30.11 -4.90 -16.95
N GLU A 257 31.15 -5.18 -16.17
CA GLU A 257 31.15 -6.23 -15.16
C GLU A 257 30.13 -5.97 -14.05
N TRP A 258 30.08 -4.73 -13.53
CA TRP A 258 29.03 -4.33 -12.60
C TRP A 258 27.63 -4.44 -13.21
N LYS A 259 27.44 -4.03 -14.46
CA LYS A 259 26.12 -4.08 -15.12
C LYS A 259 25.63 -5.52 -15.25
N LYS A 260 26.51 -6.45 -15.65
CA LYS A 260 26.21 -7.90 -15.73
C LYS A 260 25.83 -8.46 -14.36
N SER A 261 26.60 -8.15 -13.32
CA SER A 261 26.29 -8.60 -11.96
C SER A 261 25.03 -7.95 -11.36
N HIS A 262 24.69 -6.72 -11.76
CA HIS A 262 23.52 -5.99 -11.26
C HIS A 262 22.21 -6.34 -11.98
N GLU A 263 22.26 -6.78 -13.24
CA GLU A 263 21.09 -7.11 -14.07
C GLU A 263 20.00 -7.93 -13.35
N PRO A 264 20.31 -9.06 -12.67
CA PRO A 264 19.29 -9.85 -11.97
C PRO A 264 18.64 -9.10 -10.78
N TYR A 265 19.31 -8.08 -10.24
CA TYR A 265 18.84 -7.28 -9.10
C TYR A 265 18.25 -5.93 -9.53
N CYS A 266 18.24 -5.64 -10.84
CA CYS A 266 17.81 -4.35 -11.36
C CYS A 266 16.29 -4.23 -11.27
N VAL A 267 15.80 -3.30 -10.44
CA VAL A 267 14.36 -3.04 -10.29
C VAL A 267 13.79 -2.13 -11.40
N LYS A 268 14.63 -1.65 -12.33
CA LYS A 268 14.19 -0.77 -13.41
C LYS A 268 13.58 -1.62 -14.53
N ASN A 269 12.27 -1.51 -14.72
CA ASN A 269 11.53 -2.26 -15.73
C ASN A 269 10.78 -1.35 -16.74
N HIS A 270 10.96 -0.03 -16.65
CA HIS A 270 10.35 0.96 -17.54
C HIS A 270 11.37 1.98 -18.09
N SER A 271 11.13 2.40 -19.33
CA SER A 271 11.84 3.48 -20.01
C SER A 271 10.82 4.45 -20.61
N GLY A 272 11.10 5.75 -20.53
CA GLY A 272 10.20 6.81 -20.99
C GLY A 272 9.50 7.57 -19.86
N SER A 273 8.46 8.32 -20.21
CA SER A 273 7.73 9.20 -19.30
C SER A 273 6.86 8.43 -18.30
N SER A 274 6.48 9.11 -17.21
CA SER A 274 5.60 8.57 -16.17
C SER A 274 4.22 8.19 -16.70
N ASN A 275 3.65 8.97 -17.63
CA ASN A 275 2.35 8.65 -18.25
C ASN A 275 2.40 7.36 -19.08
N LYS A 276 3.55 7.05 -19.70
CA LYS A 276 3.73 5.78 -20.43
C LYS A 276 3.78 4.56 -19.49
N MET A 277 3.96 4.74 -18.19
CA MET A 277 3.90 3.62 -17.23
C MET A 277 2.50 3.03 -17.20
N GLU A 278 1.46 3.85 -17.21
CA GLU A 278 0.09 3.35 -17.16
C GLU A 278 -0.23 2.47 -18.37
N VAL A 279 0.08 2.95 -19.58
CA VAL A 279 -0.08 2.19 -20.83
C VAL A 279 0.69 0.86 -20.76
N LYS A 280 1.96 0.89 -20.34
CA LYS A 280 2.79 -0.32 -20.26
C LYS A 280 2.28 -1.29 -19.19
N GLY A 281 1.79 -0.77 -18.07
CA GLY A 281 1.29 -1.56 -16.95
C GLY A 281 0.00 -2.27 -17.32
N MET A 282 -0.95 -1.54 -17.90
CA MET A 282 -2.20 -2.12 -18.41
C MET A 282 -1.93 -3.17 -19.49
N LYS A 283 -1.02 -2.92 -20.45
CA LYS A 283 -0.62 -3.95 -21.43
C LYS A 283 -0.16 -5.24 -20.76
N ARG A 284 0.71 -5.16 -19.74
CA ARG A 284 1.23 -6.35 -19.05
C ARG A 284 0.14 -7.11 -18.32
N ILE A 285 -0.77 -6.41 -17.64
CA ILE A 285 -1.91 -7.00 -16.95
C ILE A 285 -2.84 -7.72 -17.95
N PHE A 286 -3.20 -7.06 -19.05
CA PHE A 286 -4.07 -7.66 -20.08
C PHE A 286 -3.40 -8.86 -20.77
N LYS A 287 -2.09 -8.78 -21.06
CA LYS A 287 -1.35 -9.87 -21.70
C LYS A 287 -1.40 -11.17 -20.90
N ARG A 288 -1.31 -11.08 -19.56
CA ARG A 288 -1.27 -12.25 -18.69
C ARG A 288 -2.63 -12.69 -18.16
N SER A 289 -3.70 -11.96 -18.47
CA SER A 289 -5.04 -12.24 -17.90
C SER A 289 -5.53 -13.65 -18.20
N LEU A 290 -5.34 -14.11 -19.44
CA LEU A 290 -5.78 -15.45 -19.86
C LEU A 290 -4.94 -16.54 -19.19
N LEU A 291 -3.61 -16.41 -19.24
CA LEU A 291 -2.69 -17.44 -18.75
C LEU A 291 -2.69 -17.53 -17.22
N GLU A 292 -2.61 -16.39 -16.53
CA GLU A 292 -2.43 -16.37 -15.07
C GLU A 292 -3.75 -16.32 -14.31
N ARG A 293 -4.81 -15.73 -14.88
CA ARG A 293 -6.09 -15.51 -14.19
C ARG A 293 -7.25 -16.30 -14.78
N ASN A 294 -7.08 -16.96 -15.93
CA ASN A 294 -8.14 -17.62 -16.69
C ASN A 294 -9.35 -16.70 -16.98
N ALA A 295 -9.08 -15.40 -17.20
CA ALA A 295 -10.13 -14.38 -17.34
C ALA A 295 -9.97 -13.56 -18.63
N LYS A 296 -11.09 -13.38 -19.35
CA LYS A 296 -11.23 -12.44 -20.47
C LYS A 296 -11.78 -11.12 -19.96
N TYR A 297 -11.01 -10.05 -20.08
CA TYR A 297 -11.42 -8.71 -19.65
C TYR A 297 -12.19 -8.03 -20.78
N VAL A 298 -13.45 -8.39 -21.02
CA VAL A 298 -14.20 -7.91 -22.21
C VAL A 298 -14.69 -6.47 -22.11
N LYS A 299 -14.95 -5.98 -20.90
CA LYS A 299 -15.40 -4.61 -20.64
C LYS A 299 -14.41 -3.90 -19.74
N TYR A 300 -13.82 -2.80 -20.22
CA TYR A 300 -12.82 -2.03 -19.50
C TYR A 300 -13.34 -0.63 -19.14
N ILE A 301 -13.42 -0.36 -17.83
CA ILE A 301 -13.75 0.95 -17.27
C ILE A 301 -12.45 1.65 -16.89
N GLY A 302 -12.07 2.66 -17.66
CA GLY A 302 -10.84 3.44 -17.42
C GLY A 302 -11.08 4.93 -17.52
N ASP A 303 -10.05 5.72 -17.23
CA ASP A 303 -10.05 7.15 -17.53
C ASP A 303 -10.09 7.35 -19.06
N GLY A 304 -10.60 8.52 -19.49
CA GLY A 304 -10.80 8.86 -20.89
C GLY A 304 -9.52 9.05 -21.72
N ASP A 305 -8.37 8.60 -21.22
CA ASP A 305 -7.11 8.67 -21.95
C ASP A 305 -7.18 7.79 -23.20
N THR A 306 -7.00 8.42 -24.35
CA THR A 306 -7.23 7.81 -25.66
C THR A 306 -6.10 6.87 -26.08
N LYS A 307 -4.96 6.89 -25.39
CA LYS A 307 -3.74 6.16 -25.79
C LYS A 307 -3.63 4.74 -25.19
N THR A 308 -4.30 4.47 -24.08
CA THR A 308 -4.24 3.18 -23.38
C THR A 308 -5.09 2.12 -24.07
N PHE A 309 -6.31 2.48 -24.50
CA PHE A 309 -7.28 1.52 -25.03
C PHE A 309 -6.87 0.82 -26.33
N PRO A 310 -6.41 1.52 -27.40
CA PRO A 310 -5.98 0.84 -28.64
C PRO A 310 -4.86 -0.17 -28.37
N GLU A 311 -3.98 0.19 -27.46
CA GLU A 311 -2.83 -0.60 -27.04
C GLU A 311 -3.24 -1.84 -26.22
N GLN A 312 -4.31 -1.75 -25.44
CA GLN A 312 -4.91 -2.90 -24.75
C GLN A 312 -5.60 -3.83 -25.74
N GLN A 313 -6.41 -3.28 -26.67
CA GLN A 313 -7.09 -4.05 -27.72
C GLN A 313 -6.09 -4.88 -28.54
N ASN A 314 -4.97 -4.28 -28.95
CA ASN A 314 -3.91 -4.98 -29.70
C ASN A 314 -3.18 -6.07 -28.90
N THR A 315 -3.35 -6.11 -27.58
CA THR A 315 -2.67 -7.08 -26.71
C THR A 315 -3.48 -8.36 -26.49
N VAL A 316 -4.78 -8.34 -26.77
CA VAL A 316 -5.70 -9.44 -26.48
C VAL A 316 -6.35 -10.01 -27.75
N PRO A 317 -6.64 -11.32 -27.80
CA PRO A 317 -7.22 -11.96 -28.99
C PRO A 317 -8.76 -11.81 -29.05
N TYR A 318 -9.35 -10.90 -28.27
CA TYR A 318 -10.80 -10.71 -28.16
C TYR A 318 -11.17 -9.23 -28.23
N ASN A 319 -12.44 -8.94 -28.50
CA ASN A 319 -12.94 -7.57 -28.57
C ASN A 319 -13.09 -6.97 -27.17
N LEU A 320 -12.47 -5.81 -26.96
CA LEU A 320 -12.55 -5.02 -25.74
C LEU A 320 -13.53 -3.87 -25.93
N GLU A 321 -14.53 -3.78 -25.06
CA GLU A 321 -15.44 -2.64 -25.00
C GLU A 321 -14.91 -1.62 -23.99
N LYS A 322 -14.62 -0.39 -24.46
CA LYS A 322 -14.27 0.72 -23.57
C LYS A 322 -15.53 1.34 -22.97
N ILE A 323 -15.56 1.44 -21.66
CA ILE A 323 -16.58 2.16 -20.91
C ILE A 323 -15.92 3.36 -20.22
N GLU A 324 -16.48 4.55 -20.43
CA GLU A 324 -15.97 5.78 -19.80
C GLU A 324 -16.36 5.83 -18.32
N CYS A 325 -15.41 6.18 -17.45
CA CYS A 325 -15.71 6.28 -16.03
C CYS A 325 -16.62 7.48 -15.72
N VAL A 326 -17.54 7.33 -14.76
CA VAL A 326 -18.52 8.37 -14.39
C VAL A 326 -17.83 9.68 -13.98
N GLY A 327 -16.70 9.59 -13.28
CA GLY A 327 -15.91 10.76 -12.89
C GLY A 327 -15.36 11.52 -14.11
N HIS A 328 -14.94 10.82 -15.16
CA HIS A 328 -14.49 11.44 -16.39
C HIS A 328 -15.66 12.10 -17.15
N ILE A 329 -16.80 11.43 -17.22
CA ILE A 329 -18.03 12.00 -17.81
C ILE A 329 -18.41 13.30 -17.10
N GLN A 330 -18.44 13.30 -15.77
CA GLN A 330 -18.73 14.49 -14.96
C GLN A 330 -17.72 15.63 -15.22
N LYS A 331 -16.42 15.32 -15.28
CA LYS A 331 -15.37 16.32 -15.59
C LYS A 331 -15.59 16.93 -16.98
N ARG A 332 -15.86 16.11 -18.01
CA ARG A 332 -16.12 16.58 -19.39
C ARG A 332 -17.38 17.42 -19.46
N MET A 333 -18.49 16.95 -18.89
CA MET A 333 -19.75 17.69 -18.83
C MET A 333 -19.56 19.04 -18.13
N GLY A 334 -18.93 19.03 -16.95
CA GLY A 334 -18.64 20.25 -16.20
C GLY A 334 -17.75 21.24 -16.98
N ALA A 335 -16.75 20.75 -17.71
CA ALA A 335 -15.91 21.58 -18.56
C ALA A 335 -16.70 22.22 -19.72
N ARG A 336 -17.56 21.44 -20.39
CA ARG A 336 -18.45 21.91 -21.46
C ARG A 336 -19.44 22.96 -20.96
N LEU A 337 -20.10 22.71 -19.82
CA LEU A 337 -21.03 23.66 -19.20
C LEU A 337 -20.35 24.97 -18.80
N ARG A 338 -19.15 24.90 -18.22
CA ARG A 338 -18.36 26.10 -17.90
C ARG A 338 -17.99 26.89 -19.16
N ARG A 339 -17.61 26.21 -20.25
CA ARG A 339 -17.33 26.84 -21.54
C ARG A 339 -18.58 27.51 -22.11
N LEU A 340 -19.72 26.83 -22.11
CA LEU A 340 -21.00 27.39 -22.56
C LEU A 340 -21.38 28.65 -21.78
N LYS A 341 -21.21 28.64 -20.45
CA LYS A 341 -21.44 29.82 -19.60
C LYS A 341 -20.52 31.00 -19.96
N LEU A 342 -19.26 30.73 -20.31
CA LEU A 342 -18.32 31.76 -20.71
C LEU A 342 -18.66 32.35 -22.09
N VAL A 343 -19.01 31.49 -23.06
CA VAL A 343 -19.37 31.90 -24.43
C VAL A 343 -20.69 32.70 -24.44
N ASN A 344 -21.63 32.36 -23.57
CA ASN A 344 -22.96 33.00 -23.51
C ASN A 344 -23.07 34.07 -22.42
N ARG A 345 -21.93 34.57 -21.92
CA ARG A 345 -21.90 35.60 -20.88
C ARG A 345 -22.48 36.90 -21.44
N GLY A 346 -23.68 37.27 -20.99
CA GLY A 346 -24.43 38.45 -21.44
C GLY A 346 -25.59 38.17 -22.41
N LYS A 347 -25.78 36.92 -22.86
CA LYS A 347 -26.95 36.53 -23.66
C LYS A 347 -28.08 36.03 -22.74
N LYS A 348 -29.32 36.52 -22.93
CA LYS A 348 -30.48 36.06 -22.16
C LYS A 348 -30.77 34.58 -22.44
N ASN A 349 -31.08 33.80 -21.41
CA ASN A 349 -31.27 32.33 -21.46
C ASN A 349 -32.32 31.84 -22.48
N TYR A 350 -33.22 32.71 -22.96
CA TYR A 350 -34.32 32.36 -23.87
C TYR A 350 -33.89 31.94 -25.28
N GLN A 351 -32.67 32.25 -25.72
CA GLN A 351 -32.16 31.81 -27.04
C GLN A 351 -31.44 30.46 -27.00
N MET A 352 -31.33 29.81 -25.83
CA MET A 352 -30.51 28.61 -25.65
C MET A 352 -31.27 27.27 -25.81
N ALA A 353 -32.59 27.30 -26.05
CA ALA A 353 -33.44 26.10 -26.14
C ALA A 353 -33.69 25.59 -27.57
N LYS A 354 -32.98 26.11 -28.58
CA LYS A 354 -33.04 25.62 -29.97
C LYS A 354 -31.68 25.07 -30.40
N VAL A 355 -31.30 23.90 -29.88
CA VAL A 355 -30.29 23.00 -30.48
C VAL A 355 -30.71 21.56 -30.22
#